data_AF-A0A3D8H8K9-F1
#
_entry.id   AF-A0A3D8H8K9-F1
#
_cell.length_a   1.000
_cell.length_b   1.000
_cell.length_c   1.000
_cell.angle_alpha   90.00
_cell.angle_beta   90.00
_cell.angle_gamma   90.00
#
_symmetry.space_group_name_H-M   'P 1'
#
loop_
_entity.id
_entity.type
_entity.pdbx_description
1 polymer ?
#
loop_
_entity_poly.entity_id
_entity_poly.type
_entity_poly.pdbx_seq_one_letter_code
_entity_poly.pdbx_strand_id
1 'polypeptide(L)'
;DEWCADNLKYFADTFGKENIVAAHLHRDEETPHIHVTLVPIVKGERKRRKREEQTKKRYRKKPTDTARLCADDIMTRLKLKSYQDTYAEAMAKYGLQRGIDGSKARHKSTQQYYRDIQKLADSLKSEVVDLQQQKETAQEELRRAKKEIQTEKLKGAATTAATNIAESVGSLFGSNKVKTLERENTALHREVADHEETIEALQDKIQTMQTDHNRQLLDMQQKHRKEMADKETKHKEEISFLKTVIAKATAWFPYFREMLRMENLCRLVGFDERQTATLVSGKPLEYAGELYSEEHKRKFTTERAGFQVMKDTTDKTKLVLAIDRKPIAEWFKEQFDKLRQNIHRPIQPQRKGRGMKL
;
A
#
# COMPACT_ATOMS: atom_id res chain seq x y z
N ASP A 1 4.09 -5.96 22.39
CA ASP A 1 2.81 -5.99 23.14
C ASP A 1 2.53 -4.69 23.87
N GLU A 2 3.45 -4.18 24.70
CA GLU A 2 3.26 -2.90 25.42
C GLU A 2 2.96 -1.71 24.48
N TRP A 3 3.73 -1.57 23.39
CA TRP A 3 3.51 -0.52 22.39
C TRP A 3 2.11 -0.56 21.78
N CYS A 4 1.56 -1.75 21.53
CA CYS A 4 0.21 -1.90 21.00
C CYS A 4 -0.85 -1.50 22.03
N ALA A 5 -0.65 -1.87 23.30
CA ALA A 5 -1.57 -1.51 24.38
C ALA A 5 -1.61 0.00 24.61
N ASP A 6 -0.47 0.69 24.58
CA ASP A 6 -0.42 2.14 24.73
C ASP A 6 -1.02 2.88 23.53
N ASN A 7 -0.84 2.36 22.31
CA ASN A 7 -1.51 2.90 21.14
C ASN A 7 -3.03 2.82 21.31
N LEU A 8 -3.55 1.64 21.67
CA LEU A 8 -4.98 1.45 21.92
C LEU A 8 -5.50 2.37 23.02
N LYS A 9 -4.74 2.53 24.11
CA LYS A 9 -5.05 3.45 25.20
C LYS A 9 -5.14 4.89 24.70
N TYR A 10 -4.12 5.37 23.97
CA TYR A 10 -4.11 6.71 23.41
C TYR A 10 -5.33 6.97 22.51
N PHE A 11 -5.65 6.03 21.61
CA PHE A 11 -6.82 6.18 20.75
C PHE A 11 -8.13 6.18 21.56
N ALA A 12 -8.24 5.32 22.57
CA ALA A 12 -9.45 5.24 23.41
C ALA A 12 -9.65 6.52 24.23
N ASP A 13 -8.58 7.07 24.79
CA ASP A 13 -8.60 8.32 25.56
C ASP A 13 -8.89 9.53 24.65
N THR A 14 -8.37 9.52 23.42
CA THR A 14 -8.52 10.65 22.47
C THR A 14 -9.87 10.66 21.76
N PHE A 15 -10.35 9.50 21.33
CA PHE A 15 -11.53 9.39 20.46
C PHE A 15 -12.75 8.77 21.15
N GLY A 16 -12.59 8.22 22.36
CA GLY A 16 -13.62 7.43 23.03
C GLY A 16 -13.52 5.96 22.66
N LYS A 17 -13.56 5.08 23.67
CA LYS A 17 -13.46 3.62 23.47
C LYS A 17 -14.58 3.08 22.57
N GLU A 18 -15.77 3.66 22.69
CA GLU A 18 -16.95 3.33 21.89
C GLU A 18 -16.82 3.68 20.39
N ASN A 19 -15.87 4.56 20.05
CA ASN A 19 -15.65 5.00 18.68
C ASN A 19 -14.61 4.15 17.94
N ILE A 20 -13.90 3.24 18.63
CA ILE A 20 -12.92 2.36 18.01
C ILE A 20 -13.59 1.03 17.66
N VAL A 21 -13.67 0.71 16.38
CA VAL A 21 -14.29 -0.52 15.89
C VAL A 21 -13.29 -1.65 15.81
N ALA A 22 -12.08 -1.34 15.32
CA ALA A 22 -11.05 -2.32 15.10
C ALA A 22 -9.66 -1.69 15.15
N ALA A 23 -8.68 -2.47 15.58
CA ALA A 23 -7.27 -2.14 15.53
C ALA A 23 -6.50 -3.39 15.13
N HIS A 24 -5.93 -3.37 13.93
CA HIS A 24 -5.20 -4.50 13.35
C HIS A 24 -3.71 -4.21 13.36
N LEU A 25 -2.92 -5.09 13.98
CA LEU A 25 -1.47 -5.02 13.97
C LEU A 25 -0.94 -5.86 12.82
N HIS A 26 -0.22 -5.23 11.89
CA HIS A 26 0.45 -5.89 10.78
C HIS A 26 1.93 -6.07 11.16
N ARG A 27 2.41 -7.31 11.11
CA ARG A 27 3.81 -7.71 11.42
C ARG A 27 4.45 -8.54 10.31
N ASP A 28 3.70 -8.75 9.25
CA ASP A 28 4.01 -9.52 8.04
C ASP A 28 4.53 -8.63 6.90
N GLU A 29 4.55 -7.31 7.10
CA GLU A 29 5.10 -6.30 6.19
C GLU A 29 6.48 -5.80 6.67
N GLU A 30 7.15 -4.96 5.86
CA GLU A 30 8.52 -4.49 6.11
C GLU A 30 8.66 -3.70 7.42
N THR A 31 7.68 -2.85 7.75
CA THR A 31 7.63 -2.12 9.01
C THR A 31 6.35 -2.46 9.77
N PRO A 32 6.43 -2.93 11.03
CA PRO A 32 5.24 -3.18 11.83
C PRO A 32 4.40 -1.90 12.00
N HIS A 33 3.10 -1.98 11.70
CA HIS A 33 2.19 -0.85 11.80
C HIS A 33 0.78 -1.28 12.23
N ILE A 34 -0.03 -0.31 12.69
CA ILE A 34 -1.39 -0.56 13.17
C ILE A 34 -2.39 0.19 12.29
N HIS A 35 -3.41 -0.51 11.82
CA HIS A 35 -4.60 0.08 11.22
C HIS A 35 -5.71 0.21 12.26
N VAL A 36 -6.02 1.45 12.66
CA VAL A 36 -7.12 1.75 13.58
C VAL A 36 -8.32 2.29 12.80
N THR A 37 -9.45 1.61 12.92
CA THR A 37 -10.72 2.03 12.32
C THR A 37 -11.58 2.71 13.38
N LEU A 38 -11.87 3.99 13.17
CA LEU A 38 -12.70 4.80 14.05
C LEU A 38 -14.04 5.17 13.39
N VAL A 39 -15.10 5.19 14.17
CA VAL A 39 -16.41 5.73 13.79
C VAL A 39 -16.58 7.10 14.46
N PRO A 40 -16.78 8.18 13.69
CA PRO A 40 -16.76 9.52 14.24
C PRO A 40 -18.09 9.89 14.92
N ILE A 41 -18.45 9.21 16.02
CA ILE A 41 -19.66 9.51 16.79
C ILE A 41 -19.40 10.73 17.66
N VAL A 42 -20.17 11.78 17.44
CA VAL A 42 -20.10 13.05 18.17
C VAL A 42 -21.46 13.30 18.82
N LYS A 43 -21.44 13.72 20.08
CA LYS A 43 -22.59 14.27 20.79
C LYS A 43 -22.39 15.79 20.89
N GLY A 44 -23.45 16.56 20.63
CA GLY A 44 -23.40 18.02 20.71
C GLY A 44 -23.76 18.75 19.42
N GLU A 45 -23.91 20.08 19.56
CA GLU A 45 -24.46 20.94 18.53
C GLU A 45 -23.65 20.91 17.23
N ARG A 46 -24.34 21.00 16.09
CA ARG A 46 -23.69 21.09 14.78
C ARG A 46 -23.01 22.45 14.65
N LYS A 47 -21.74 22.47 14.23
CA LYS A 47 -20.99 23.73 13.97
C LYS A 47 -21.72 24.71 13.03
N ARG A 48 -22.48 24.21 12.05
CA ARG A 48 -23.23 25.05 11.10
C ARG A 48 -24.60 25.52 11.61
N ARG A 49 -25.02 25.10 12.80
CA ARG A 49 -26.36 25.40 13.34
C ARG A 49 -26.63 26.91 13.42
N LYS A 50 -25.68 27.71 13.91
CA LYS A 50 -25.83 29.18 13.99
C LYS A 50 -26.03 29.84 12.63
N ARG A 51 -25.45 29.29 11.54
CA ARG A 51 -25.69 29.75 10.16
C ARG A 51 -27.02 29.24 9.60
N GLU A 52 -27.43 28.02 9.97
CA GLU A 52 -28.69 27.42 9.52
C GLU A 52 -29.93 27.96 10.24
N GLU A 53 -29.78 28.56 11.43
CA GLU A 53 -30.84 29.26 12.14
C GLU A 53 -31.25 30.58 11.48
N GLN A 54 -30.33 31.21 10.75
CA GLN A 54 -30.60 32.43 9.96
C GLN A 54 -31.44 32.15 8.70
N THR A 55 -31.59 30.89 8.28
CA THR A 55 -32.40 30.51 7.12
C THR A 55 -33.68 29.79 7.57
N LYS A 56 -34.86 30.32 7.21
CA LYS A 56 -36.13 29.63 7.45
C LYS A 56 -36.23 28.38 6.56
N LYS A 57 -35.95 27.20 7.11
CA LYS A 57 -36.07 25.93 6.40
C LYS A 57 -37.39 25.22 6.74
N ARG A 58 -38.02 24.64 5.72
CA ARG A 58 -39.38 24.05 5.75
C ARG A 58 -39.45 22.60 6.29
N TYR A 59 -38.34 22.03 6.74
CA TYR A 59 -38.25 20.64 7.19
C TYR A 59 -37.99 20.51 8.69
N ARG A 60 -38.42 19.38 9.27
CA ARG A 60 -38.25 19.03 10.69
C ARG A 60 -36.77 18.90 11.06
N LYS A 61 -36.33 19.67 12.06
CA LYS A 61 -34.96 19.61 12.60
C LYS A 61 -34.82 18.36 13.49
N LYS A 62 -33.67 17.67 13.39
CA LYS A 62 -33.33 16.55 14.29
C LYS A 62 -33.04 17.08 15.70
N PRO A 63 -33.26 16.28 16.76
CA PRO A 63 -32.95 16.70 18.13
C PRO A 63 -31.46 17.00 18.28
N THR A 64 -31.15 17.93 19.16
CA THR A 64 -29.83 18.56 19.28
C THR A 64 -28.83 17.75 20.10
N ASP A 65 -29.34 16.85 20.94
CA ASP A 65 -28.56 15.98 21.82
C ASP A 65 -28.44 14.53 21.31
N THR A 66 -28.83 14.29 20.05
CA THR A 66 -28.73 12.95 19.45
C THR A 66 -27.32 12.72 18.90
N ALA A 67 -26.76 11.54 19.18
CA ALA A 67 -25.50 11.10 18.60
C ALA A 67 -25.51 11.19 17.07
N ARG A 68 -24.43 11.70 16.49
CA ARG A 68 -24.29 11.89 15.04
C ARG A 68 -22.91 11.47 14.54
N LEU A 69 -22.84 11.03 13.29
CA LEU A 69 -21.58 10.72 12.63
C LEU A 69 -21.03 11.98 11.95
N CYS A 70 -19.88 12.48 12.38
CA CYS A 70 -19.27 13.67 11.80
C CYS A 70 -17.76 13.68 11.92
N ALA A 71 -17.07 13.27 10.85
CA ALA A 71 -15.62 13.32 10.77
C ALA A 71 -15.08 14.76 10.89
N ASP A 72 -15.76 15.75 10.31
CA ASP A 72 -15.34 17.17 10.34
C ASP A 72 -15.22 17.76 11.75
N ASP A 73 -15.87 17.17 12.76
CA ASP A 73 -15.76 17.62 14.15
C ASP A 73 -14.62 16.99 14.93
N ILE A 74 -14.15 15.83 14.48
CA ILE A 74 -13.04 15.10 15.09
C ILE A 74 -11.74 15.37 14.34
N MET A 75 -11.79 15.49 13.02
CA MET A 75 -10.65 15.64 12.10
C MET A 75 -10.46 17.09 11.62
N THR A 76 -10.70 18.06 12.50
CA THR A 76 -10.38 19.47 12.17
C THR A 76 -8.88 19.68 12.06
N ARG A 77 -8.44 20.65 11.25
CA ARG A 77 -7.01 21.00 11.11
C ARG A 77 -6.30 21.23 12.45
N LEU A 78 -6.94 21.94 13.38
CA LEU A 78 -6.37 22.20 14.71
C LEU A 78 -6.20 20.90 15.52
N LYS A 79 -7.22 20.04 15.51
CA LYS A 79 -7.16 18.73 16.17
C LYS A 79 -6.14 17.79 15.53
N LEU A 80 -6.04 17.75 14.20
CA LEU A 80 -5.03 16.95 13.51
C LEU A 80 -3.61 17.39 13.89
N LYS A 81 -3.38 18.70 14.05
CA LYS A 81 -2.11 19.22 14.57
C LYS A 81 -1.88 18.76 16.01
N SER A 82 -2.85 18.97 16.90
CA SER A 82 -2.71 18.56 18.30
C SER A 82 -2.49 17.05 18.45
N TYR A 83 -3.13 16.22 17.62
CA TYR A 83 -2.92 14.77 17.66
C TYR A 83 -1.49 14.37 17.31
N GLN A 84 -0.81 15.09 16.40
CA GLN A 84 0.60 14.85 16.13
C GLN A 84 1.47 15.18 17.35
N ASP A 85 1.14 16.26 18.05
CA ASP A 85 1.83 16.70 19.26
C ASP A 85 1.65 15.67 20.39
N THR A 86 0.39 15.38 20.74
CA THR A 86 0.03 14.50 21.86
C THR A 86 0.39 13.04 21.61
N TYR A 87 0.35 12.58 20.36
CA TYR A 87 0.77 11.22 20.02
C TYR A 87 2.28 11.05 20.20
N ALA A 88 3.07 12.05 19.80
CA ALA A 88 4.52 12.03 20.01
C ALA A 88 4.87 12.01 21.51
N GLU A 89 4.16 12.80 22.33
CA GLU A 89 4.31 12.78 23.80
C GLU A 89 3.98 11.40 24.38
N ALA A 90 2.85 10.80 23.99
CA ALA A 90 2.43 9.48 24.47
C ALA A 90 3.41 8.37 24.08
N MET A 91 4.07 8.50 22.92
CA MET A 91 5.00 7.50 22.40
C MET A 91 6.47 7.81 22.68
N ALA A 92 6.77 8.90 23.38
CA ALA A 92 8.14 9.34 23.68
C ALA A 92 8.96 8.27 24.43
N LYS A 93 8.30 7.46 25.27
CA LYS A 93 8.95 6.34 25.98
C LYS A 93 9.54 5.26 25.06
N TYR A 94 9.07 5.20 23.81
CA TYR A 94 9.57 4.30 22.77
C TYR A 94 10.65 4.94 21.89
N GLY A 95 11.11 6.14 22.23
CA GLY A 95 12.08 6.90 21.43
C GLY A 95 11.48 7.55 20.18
N LEU A 96 10.16 7.52 20.02
CA LEU A 96 9.49 8.17 18.89
C LEU A 96 9.43 9.68 19.11
N GLN A 97 9.79 10.43 18.06
CA GLN A 97 9.80 11.88 18.07
C GLN A 97 8.71 12.44 17.15
N ARG A 98 8.29 13.66 17.45
CA ARG A 98 7.33 14.37 16.62
C ARG A 98 7.92 14.68 15.25
N GLY A 99 7.11 14.52 14.20
CA GLY A 99 7.45 15.02 12.86
C GLY A 99 7.62 16.55 12.83
N ILE A 100 8.22 17.06 11.75
CA ILE A 100 8.49 18.50 11.57
C ILE A 100 7.17 19.29 11.53
N ASP A 101 7.04 20.31 12.39
CA ASP A 101 5.87 21.20 12.36
C ASP A 101 5.83 22.01 11.07
N GLY A 102 4.66 22.05 10.42
CA GLY A 102 4.52 22.72 9.13
C GLY A 102 5.24 22.03 7.97
N SER A 103 5.52 20.72 8.07
CA SER A 103 6.12 19.95 6.98
C SER A 103 5.42 20.18 5.64
N LYS A 104 6.21 20.45 4.59
CA LYS A 104 5.75 20.57 3.20
C LYS A 104 5.58 19.22 2.51
N ALA A 105 5.89 18.12 3.19
CA ALA A 105 5.74 16.78 2.65
C ALA A 105 4.28 16.49 2.30
N ARG A 106 4.06 15.87 1.14
CA ARG A 106 2.74 15.41 0.70
C ARG A 106 2.66 13.90 0.88
N HIS A 107 1.49 13.43 1.31
CA HIS A 107 1.22 11.99 1.36
C HIS A 107 1.42 11.38 -0.03
N LYS A 108 2.15 10.27 -0.09
CA LYS A 108 2.31 9.43 -1.26
C LYS A 108 1.65 8.09 -0.97
N SER A 109 0.94 7.53 -1.95
CA SER A 109 0.44 6.16 -1.81
C SER A 109 1.60 5.19 -1.72
N THR A 110 1.39 4.03 -1.09
CA THR A 110 2.42 2.99 -0.93
C THR A 110 3.02 2.58 -2.27
N GLN A 111 2.19 2.38 -3.30
CA GLN A 111 2.65 2.05 -4.65
C GLN A 111 3.51 3.16 -5.27
N GLN A 112 3.12 4.43 -5.09
CA GLN A 112 3.88 5.56 -5.60
C GLN A 112 5.22 5.70 -4.87
N TYR A 113 5.24 5.47 -3.55
CA TYR A 113 6.47 5.51 -2.76
C TYR A 113 7.51 4.49 -3.26
N TYR A 114 7.11 3.23 -3.43
CA TYR A 114 8.02 2.20 -3.96
C TYR A 114 8.49 2.52 -5.39
N ARG A 115 7.60 3.05 -6.25
CA ARG A 115 7.99 3.48 -7.59
C ARG A 115 9.00 4.62 -7.58
N ASP A 116 8.82 5.60 -6.71
CA ASP A 116 9.73 6.74 -6.59
C ASP A 116 11.10 6.30 -6.04
N ILE A 117 11.12 5.38 -5.06
CA ILE A 117 12.38 4.79 -4.55
C ILE A 117 13.11 4.03 -5.66
N GLN A 118 12.42 3.21 -6.44
CA GLN A 118 13.06 2.47 -7.51
C GLN A 118 13.68 3.41 -8.55
N LYS A 119 12.94 4.43 -8.98
CA LYS A 119 13.46 5.45 -9.92
C LYS A 119 14.66 6.21 -9.35
N LEU A 120 14.61 6.56 -8.07
CA LEU A 120 15.71 7.24 -7.41
C LEU A 120 16.94 6.34 -7.36
N ALA A 121 16.78 5.06 -7.00
CA ALA A 121 17.86 4.08 -6.99
C ALA A 121 18.48 3.90 -8.38
N ASP A 122 17.67 3.80 -9.43
CA ASP A 122 18.14 3.67 -10.81
C ASP A 122 18.90 4.93 -11.26
N SER A 123 18.40 6.12 -10.91
CA SER A 123 19.05 7.40 -11.23
C SER A 123 20.37 7.58 -10.48
N LEU A 124 20.43 7.24 -9.19
CA LEU A 124 21.68 7.28 -8.43
C LEU A 124 22.70 6.30 -9.00
N LYS A 125 22.25 5.11 -9.42
CA LYS A 125 23.13 4.12 -10.04
C LYS A 125 23.73 4.64 -11.34
N SER A 126 22.96 5.30 -12.20
CA SER A 126 23.50 5.91 -13.42
C SER A 126 24.47 7.04 -13.11
N GLU A 127 24.12 7.92 -12.16
CA GLU A 127 24.98 9.05 -11.78
C GLU A 127 26.32 8.59 -11.19
N VAL A 128 26.32 7.51 -10.39
CA VAL A 128 27.55 6.90 -9.88
C VAL A 128 28.44 6.36 -11.02
N VAL A 129 27.85 5.73 -12.03
CA VAL A 129 28.61 5.23 -13.20
C VAL A 129 29.20 6.39 -14.00
N ASP A 130 28.42 7.43 -14.25
CA ASP A 130 28.89 8.62 -14.97
C ASP A 130 30.03 9.33 -14.22
N LEU A 131 29.90 9.46 -12.90
CA LEU A 131 30.94 10.04 -12.04
C LEU A 131 32.22 9.19 -12.03
N GLN A 132 32.10 7.86 -12.02
CA GLN A 132 33.25 6.96 -12.14
C GLN A 132 33.96 7.15 -13.49
N GLN A 133 33.21 7.28 -14.58
CA GLN A 133 33.78 7.51 -15.90
C GLN A 133 34.46 8.88 -16.02
N GLN A 134 33.84 9.94 -15.48
CA GLN A 134 34.45 11.27 -15.43
C GLN A 134 35.75 11.28 -14.61
N LYS A 135 35.77 10.53 -13.50
CA LYS A 135 36.98 10.38 -12.69
C LYS A 135 38.10 9.71 -13.48
N GLU A 136 37.82 8.62 -14.18
CA GLU A 136 38.82 7.94 -15.03
C GLU A 136 39.35 8.85 -16.14
N THR A 137 38.47 9.62 -16.80
CA THR A 137 38.91 10.57 -17.84
C THR A 137 39.78 11.68 -17.27
N ALA A 138 39.42 12.25 -16.12
CA ALA A 138 40.21 13.28 -15.46
C ALA A 138 41.57 12.75 -15.00
N GLN A 139 41.65 11.49 -14.54
CA GLN A 139 42.91 10.84 -14.19
C GLN A 139 43.81 10.64 -15.42
N GLU A 140 43.26 10.24 -16.57
CA GLU A 140 44.08 10.07 -17.78
C GLU A 140 44.53 11.42 -18.35
N GLU A 141 43.70 12.46 -18.29
CA GLU A 141 44.09 13.83 -18.65
C GLU A 141 45.21 14.35 -17.73
N LEU A 142 45.08 14.16 -16.42
CA LEU A 142 46.14 14.50 -15.46
C LEU A 142 47.44 13.74 -15.80
N ARG A 143 47.34 12.46 -16.17
CA ARG A 143 48.51 11.67 -16.59
C ARG A 143 49.16 12.20 -17.86
N ARG A 144 48.37 12.67 -18.83
CA ARG A 144 48.87 13.30 -20.07
C ARG A 144 49.52 14.64 -19.77
N ALA A 145 48.87 15.51 -19.00
CA ALA A 145 49.44 16.79 -18.58
C ALA A 145 50.74 16.60 -17.79
N LYS A 146 50.83 15.61 -16.88
CA LYS A 146 52.06 15.24 -16.18
C LYS A 146 53.18 14.84 -17.17
N LYS A 147 52.86 14.06 -18.22
CA LYS A 147 53.83 13.69 -19.27
C LYS A 147 54.27 14.87 -20.12
N GLU A 148 53.35 15.74 -20.52
CA GLU A 148 53.65 16.95 -21.30
C GLU A 148 54.51 17.94 -20.51
N ILE A 149 54.22 18.12 -19.21
CA ILE A 149 55.07 18.93 -18.33
C ILE A 149 56.47 18.32 -18.20
N GLN A 150 56.60 16.99 -18.12
CA GLN A 150 57.91 16.33 -18.13
C GLN A 150 58.67 16.57 -19.45
N THR A 151 58.01 16.47 -20.60
CA THR A 151 58.66 16.68 -21.90
C THR A 151 59.00 18.16 -22.15
N GLU A 152 58.14 19.09 -21.76
CA GLU A 152 58.42 20.53 -21.77
C GLU A 152 59.54 20.89 -20.79
N LYS A 153 59.62 20.27 -19.61
CA LYS A 153 60.78 20.44 -18.70
C LYS A 153 62.07 19.91 -19.30
N LEU A 154 62.04 18.77 -20.00
CA LEU A 154 63.22 18.22 -20.69
C LEU A 154 63.65 19.12 -21.86
N LYS A 155 62.71 19.66 -22.63
CA LYS A 155 62.99 20.64 -23.69
C LYS A 155 63.49 21.95 -23.11
N GLY A 156 62.87 22.44 -22.03
CA GLY A 156 63.24 23.64 -21.28
C GLY A 156 64.62 23.52 -20.65
N ALA A 157 64.99 22.36 -20.12
CA ALA A 157 66.32 22.09 -19.62
C ALA A 157 67.35 22.01 -20.76
N ALA A 158 66.98 21.46 -21.93
CA ALA A 158 67.84 21.43 -23.11
C ALA A 158 68.03 22.82 -23.73
N THR A 159 66.97 23.64 -23.83
CA THR A 159 67.07 25.04 -24.26
C THR A 159 67.76 25.90 -23.23
N THR A 160 67.56 25.67 -21.92
CA THR A 160 68.29 26.36 -20.85
C THR A 160 69.75 25.94 -20.80
N ALA A 161 70.10 24.70 -21.10
CA ALA A 161 71.49 24.28 -21.27
C ALA A 161 72.12 24.92 -22.53
N ALA A 162 71.38 24.99 -23.63
CA ALA A 162 71.82 25.66 -24.86
C ALA A 162 71.95 27.18 -24.68
N THR A 163 71.02 27.84 -23.97
CA THR A 163 71.13 29.25 -23.62
C THR A 163 72.16 29.47 -22.53
N ASN A 164 72.39 28.58 -21.57
CA ASN A 164 73.47 28.73 -20.59
C ASN A 164 74.87 28.56 -21.23
N ILE A 165 74.98 27.77 -22.30
CA ILE A 165 76.20 27.72 -23.13
C ILE A 165 76.37 29.04 -23.91
N ALA A 166 75.27 29.69 -24.32
CA ALA A 166 75.27 30.99 -25.00
C ALA A 166 75.34 32.23 -24.06
N GLU A 167 74.86 32.12 -22.82
CA GLU A 167 74.72 33.15 -21.79
C GLU A 167 75.83 33.06 -20.73
N SER A 168 76.96 32.46 -21.09
CA SER A 168 78.23 32.64 -20.35
C SER A 168 78.68 34.12 -20.24
N VAL A 169 77.85 35.08 -20.67
CA VAL A 169 78.06 36.53 -20.62
C VAL A 169 76.92 37.31 -19.92
N GLY A 170 75.84 36.68 -19.41
CA GLY A 170 74.60 37.40 -19.01
C GLY A 170 74.11 37.21 -17.56
N SER A 171 75.00 36.94 -16.61
CA SER A 171 74.64 36.69 -15.20
C SER A 171 74.10 37.95 -14.50
N LEU A 172 72.90 37.88 -13.89
CA LEU A 172 72.70 38.14 -12.44
C LEU A 172 71.26 38.38 -11.92
N PHE A 173 70.19 38.45 -12.73
CA PHE A 173 68.85 38.87 -12.21
C PHE A 173 67.72 37.83 -12.16
N GLY A 174 67.90 36.61 -12.70
CA GLY A 174 66.82 35.60 -12.81
C GLY A 174 66.70 34.55 -11.70
N SER A 175 67.70 34.40 -10.83
CA SER A 175 67.86 33.21 -9.98
C SER A 175 66.84 33.07 -8.85
N ASN A 176 66.32 34.18 -8.31
CA ASN A 176 65.42 34.13 -7.15
C ASN A 176 63.98 33.73 -7.51
N LYS A 177 63.42 34.20 -8.64
CA LYS A 177 62.07 33.79 -9.09
C LYS A 177 62.03 32.32 -9.49
N VAL A 178 63.08 31.83 -10.15
CA VAL A 178 63.21 30.42 -10.54
C VAL A 178 63.23 29.52 -9.30
N LYS A 179 64.01 29.89 -8.27
CA LYS A 179 64.05 29.14 -6.99
C LYS A 179 62.73 29.13 -6.25
N THR A 180 61.95 30.21 -6.28
CA THR A 180 60.62 30.26 -5.66
C THR A 180 59.64 29.36 -6.40
N LEU A 181 59.62 29.42 -7.73
CA LEU A 181 58.78 28.58 -8.57
C LEU A 181 59.15 27.09 -8.44
N GLU A 182 60.43 26.74 -8.33
CA GLU A 182 60.87 25.37 -8.07
C GLU A 182 60.32 24.84 -6.74
N ARG A 183 60.39 25.65 -5.67
CA ARG A 183 59.84 25.28 -4.36
C ARG A 183 58.33 25.08 -4.40
N GLU A 184 57.60 25.99 -5.02
CA GLU A 184 56.14 25.86 -5.21
C GLU A 184 55.79 24.61 -6.04
N ASN A 185 56.56 24.31 -7.09
CA ASN A 185 56.37 23.11 -7.90
C ASN A 185 56.59 21.83 -7.07
N THR A 186 57.63 21.80 -6.22
CA THR A 186 57.86 20.65 -5.33
C THR A 186 56.78 20.51 -4.25
N ALA A 187 56.22 21.62 -3.75
CA ALA A 187 55.13 21.60 -2.80
C ALA A 187 53.83 21.08 -3.43
N LEU A 188 53.47 21.58 -4.61
CA LEU A 188 52.33 21.09 -5.39
C LEU A 188 52.46 19.61 -5.75
N HIS A 189 53.66 19.15 -6.09
CA HIS A 189 53.88 17.72 -6.38
C HIS A 189 53.67 16.83 -5.15
N ARG A 190 54.01 17.29 -3.94
CA ARG A 190 53.71 16.55 -2.71
C ARG A 190 52.21 16.53 -2.43
N GLU A 191 51.55 17.67 -2.55
CA GLU A 191 50.09 17.77 -2.31
C GLU A 191 49.29 16.89 -3.28
N VAL A 192 49.70 16.82 -4.55
CA VAL A 192 49.10 15.89 -5.52
C VAL A 192 49.33 14.43 -5.14
N ALA A 193 50.51 14.07 -4.62
CA ALA A 193 50.80 12.70 -4.18
C ALA A 193 49.95 12.32 -2.95
N ASP A 194 49.84 13.23 -1.97
CA ASP A 194 48.99 13.03 -0.78
C ASP A 194 47.52 12.87 -1.19
N HIS A 195 47.04 13.68 -2.14
CA HIS A 195 45.69 13.54 -2.69
C HIS A 195 45.50 12.22 -3.44
N GLU A 196 46.45 11.76 -4.24
CA GLU A 196 46.38 10.46 -4.92
C GLU A 196 46.25 9.31 -3.92
N GLU A 197 47.03 9.33 -2.82
CA GLU A 197 46.94 8.32 -1.75
C GLU A 197 45.58 8.34 -1.04
N THR A 198 45.03 9.52 -0.73
CA THR A 198 43.69 9.61 -0.12
C THR A 198 42.58 9.13 -1.04
N ILE A 199 42.72 9.37 -2.35
CA ILE A 199 41.75 8.92 -3.36
C ILE A 199 41.75 7.40 -3.46
N GLU A 200 42.93 6.76 -3.45
CA GLU A 200 43.04 5.30 -3.43
C GLU A 200 42.43 4.70 -2.16
N ALA A 201 42.76 5.25 -0.98
CA ALA A 201 42.19 4.80 0.29
C ALA A 201 40.66 4.92 0.33
N LEU A 202 40.11 6.00 -0.24
CA LEU A 202 38.65 6.17 -0.36
C LEU A 202 38.03 5.18 -1.36
N GLN A 203 38.71 4.85 -2.45
CA GLN A 203 38.24 3.83 -3.40
C GLN A 203 38.16 2.45 -2.76
N ASP A 204 39.19 2.04 -2.02
CA ASP A 204 39.20 0.77 -1.31
C ASP A 204 38.08 0.70 -0.27
N LYS A 205 37.82 1.81 0.42
CA LYS A 205 36.72 1.91 1.38
C LYS A 205 35.34 1.81 0.70
N ILE A 206 35.15 2.44 -0.45
CA ILE A 206 33.91 2.33 -1.22
C ILE A 206 33.71 0.90 -1.72
N GLN A 207 34.77 0.25 -2.21
CA GLN A 207 34.72 -1.12 -2.71
C GLN A 207 34.38 -2.12 -1.59
N THR A 208 35.01 -1.98 -0.43
CA THR A 208 34.71 -2.79 0.76
C THR A 208 33.28 -2.56 1.26
N MET A 209 32.80 -1.32 1.30
CA MET A 209 31.41 -1.03 1.65
C MET A 209 30.41 -1.61 0.65
N GLN A 210 30.68 -1.53 -0.66
CA GLN A 210 29.79 -2.09 -1.69
C GLN A 210 29.72 -3.63 -1.61
N THR A 211 30.86 -4.28 -1.39
CA THR A 211 30.90 -5.75 -1.24
C THR A 211 30.18 -6.22 0.02
N ASP A 212 30.36 -5.52 1.14
CA ASP A 212 29.64 -5.84 2.38
C ASP A 212 28.13 -5.59 2.24
N HIS A 213 27.74 -4.48 1.61
CA HIS A 213 26.32 -4.19 1.36
C HIS A 213 25.65 -5.24 0.45
N ASN A 214 26.33 -5.65 -0.62
CA ASN A 214 25.83 -6.73 -1.49
C ASN A 214 25.69 -8.05 -0.74
N ARG A 215 26.64 -8.36 0.16
CA ARG A 215 26.56 -9.54 1.02
C ARG A 215 25.37 -9.48 1.97
N GLN A 216 25.15 -8.34 2.62
CA GLN A 216 23.99 -8.15 3.50
C GLN A 216 22.66 -8.29 2.75
N LEU A 217 22.56 -7.74 1.54
CA LEU A 217 21.38 -7.90 0.68
C LEU A 217 21.10 -9.36 0.36
N LEU A 218 22.13 -10.13 -0.01
CA LEU A 218 22.00 -11.57 -0.31
C LEU A 218 21.57 -12.37 0.93
N ASP A 219 22.19 -12.13 2.08
CA ASP A 219 21.86 -12.80 3.34
C ASP A 219 20.41 -12.50 3.76
N MET A 220 19.98 -11.24 3.63
CA MET A 220 18.60 -10.83 3.91
C MET A 220 17.60 -11.49 2.96
N GLN A 221 17.89 -11.51 1.65
CA GLN A 221 17.04 -12.18 0.66
C GLN A 221 16.94 -13.68 0.93
N GLN A 222 18.05 -14.34 1.31
CA GLN A 222 18.06 -15.75 1.61
C GLN A 222 17.25 -16.07 2.87
N LYS A 223 17.40 -15.27 3.94
CA LYS A 223 16.59 -15.40 5.15
C LYS A 223 15.10 -15.23 4.84
N HIS A 224 14.74 -14.19 4.10
CA HIS A 224 13.34 -13.95 3.74
C HIS A 224 12.76 -15.10 2.90
N ARG A 225 13.50 -15.61 1.91
CA ARG A 225 13.07 -16.79 1.13
C ARG A 225 12.84 -18.02 2.00
N LYS A 226 13.74 -18.26 2.97
CA LYS A 226 13.61 -19.39 3.89
C LYS A 226 12.39 -19.23 4.80
N GLU A 227 12.20 -18.05 5.39
CA GLU A 227 11.03 -17.77 6.23
C GLU A 227 9.71 -17.89 5.46
N MET A 228 9.67 -17.45 4.20
CA MET A 228 8.49 -17.60 3.35
C MET A 228 8.20 -19.07 3.03
N ALA A 229 9.23 -19.87 2.72
CA ALA A 229 9.07 -21.31 2.49
C ALA A 229 8.63 -22.05 3.78
N ASP A 230 9.20 -21.70 4.93
CA ASP A 230 8.83 -22.28 6.23
C ASP A 230 7.38 -21.92 6.63
N LYS A 231 6.92 -20.70 6.31
CA LYS A 231 5.52 -20.31 6.50
C LYS A 231 4.58 -21.03 5.54
N GLU A 232 4.96 -21.15 4.27
CA GLU A 232 4.15 -21.84 3.25
C GLU A 232 3.95 -23.32 3.58
N THR A 233 5.01 -23.99 4.04
CA THR A 233 4.94 -25.39 4.48
C THR A 233 4.02 -25.55 5.69
N LYS A 234 4.15 -24.70 6.72
CA LYS A 234 3.24 -24.70 7.88
C LYS A 234 1.78 -24.46 7.50
N HIS A 235 1.49 -23.45 6.67
CA HIS A 235 0.13 -23.21 6.21
C HIS A 235 -0.43 -24.40 5.41
N LYS A 236 0.40 -25.06 4.59
CA LYS A 236 -0.02 -26.24 3.84
C LYS A 236 -0.36 -27.41 4.76
N GLU A 237 0.44 -27.63 5.81
CA GLU A 237 0.16 -28.62 6.85
C GLU A 237 -1.14 -28.31 7.58
N GLU A 238 -1.35 -27.07 8.03
CA GLU A 238 -2.58 -26.62 8.70
C GLU A 238 -3.81 -26.81 7.81
N ILE A 239 -3.73 -26.42 6.53
CA ILE A 239 -4.80 -26.63 5.56
C ILE A 239 -5.09 -28.12 5.38
N SER A 240 -4.06 -28.97 5.30
CA SER A 240 -4.25 -30.42 5.17
C SER A 240 -4.93 -31.02 6.41
N PHE A 241 -4.57 -30.54 7.59
CA PHE A 241 -5.19 -30.93 8.85
C PHE A 241 -6.66 -30.51 8.89
N LEU A 242 -6.96 -29.24 8.58
CA LEU A 242 -8.33 -28.72 8.52
C LEU A 242 -9.19 -29.47 7.50
N LYS A 243 -8.65 -29.76 6.30
CA LYS A 243 -9.34 -30.59 5.31
C LYS A 243 -9.71 -31.97 5.87
N THR A 244 -8.80 -32.59 6.61
CA THR A 244 -9.03 -33.89 7.26
C THR A 244 -10.09 -33.80 8.34
N VAL A 245 -10.06 -32.76 9.17
CA VAL A 245 -11.07 -32.52 10.22
C VAL A 245 -12.45 -32.27 9.59
N ILE A 246 -12.53 -31.46 8.53
CA ILE A 246 -13.78 -31.21 7.81
C ILE A 246 -14.33 -32.50 7.19
N ALA A 247 -13.48 -33.34 6.59
CA ALA A 247 -13.89 -34.63 6.03
C ALA A 247 -14.44 -35.59 7.10
N LYS A 248 -13.83 -35.61 8.29
CA LYS A 248 -14.34 -36.37 9.43
C LYS A 248 -15.68 -35.80 9.93
N ALA A 249 -15.78 -34.47 10.05
CA ALA A 249 -17.00 -33.80 10.47
C ALA A 249 -18.18 -34.05 9.50
N THR A 250 -17.95 -34.03 8.19
CA THR A 250 -18.99 -34.35 7.20
C THR A 250 -19.39 -35.82 7.21
N ALA A 251 -18.49 -36.74 7.58
CA ALA A 251 -18.79 -38.15 7.74
C ALA A 251 -19.58 -38.45 9.03
N TRP A 252 -19.23 -37.80 10.15
CA TRP A 252 -19.86 -38.04 11.45
C TRP A 252 -21.19 -37.31 11.63
N PHE A 253 -21.36 -36.14 10.99
CA PHE A 253 -22.52 -35.28 11.19
C PHE A 253 -23.26 -35.03 9.86
N PRO A 254 -24.29 -35.83 9.52
CA PRO A 254 -25.09 -35.64 8.32
C PRO A 254 -25.71 -34.24 8.20
N TYR A 255 -26.10 -33.64 9.33
CA TYR A 255 -26.64 -32.27 9.37
C TYR A 255 -25.59 -31.21 8.98
N PHE A 256 -24.33 -31.40 9.33
CA PHE A 256 -23.23 -30.50 8.94
C PHE A 256 -22.98 -30.54 7.43
N ARG A 257 -23.06 -31.74 6.83
CA ARG A 257 -23.00 -31.90 5.37
C ARG A 257 -24.11 -31.12 4.67
N GLU A 258 -25.33 -31.16 5.20
CA GLU A 258 -26.45 -30.38 4.65
C GLU A 258 -26.28 -28.87 4.83
N MET A 259 -25.71 -28.41 5.95
CA MET A 259 -25.38 -26.99 6.13
C MET A 259 -24.37 -26.49 5.10
N LEU A 260 -23.30 -27.25 4.84
CA LEU A 260 -22.33 -26.92 3.79
C LEU A 260 -22.97 -26.91 2.39
N ARG A 261 -23.90 -27.83 2.12
CA ARG A 261 -24.69 -27.83 0.87
C ARG A 261 -25.51 -26.55 0.73
N MET A 262 -26.17 -26.11 1.80
CA MET A 262 -26.96 -24.88 1.81
C MET A 262 -26.09 -23.63 1.67
N GLU A 263 -24.92 -23.60 2.29
CA GLU A 263 -23.96 -22.49 2.14
C GLU A 263 -23.57 -22.30 0.67
N ASN A 264 -23.18 -23.39 0.00
CA ASN A 264 -22.84 -23.37 -1.43
C ASN A 264 -24.03 -22.94 -2.30
N LEU A 265 -25.23 -23.44 -2.00
CA LEU A 265 -26.45 -23.06 -2.71
C LEU A 265 -26.75 -21.56 -2.57
N CYS A 266 -26.64 -21.00 -1.35
CA CYS A 266 -26.89 -19.57 -1.13
C CYS A 266 -25.89 -18.70 -1.91
N ARG A 267 -24.60 -19.05 -1.90
CA ARG A 267 -23.60 -18.33 -2.70
C ARG A 267 -23.87 -18.43 -4.21
N LEU A 268 -24.28 -19.60 -4.68
CA LEU A 268 -24.61 -19.82 -6.09
C LEU A 268 -25.82 -18.99 -6.54
N VAL A 269 -26.84 -18.90 -5.69
CA VAL A 269 -28.03 -18.09 -5.92
C VAL A 269 -27.69 -16.59 -5.94
N GLY A 270 -26.60 -16.17 -5.30
CA GLY A 270 -26.07 -14.80 -5.37
C GLY A 270 -26.10 -14.04 -4.04
N PHE A 271 -26.29 -14.72 -2.90
CA PHE A 271 -26.18 -14.11 -1.59
C PHE A 271 -24.72 -13.83 -1.21
N ASP A 272 -24.47 -12.72 -0.52
CA ASP A 272 -23.15 -12.40 0.03
C ASP A 272 -22.80 -13.29 1.24
N GLU A 273 -21.57 -13.18 1.75
CA GLU A 273 -21.08 -13.99 2.87
C GLU A 273 -21.91 -13.80 4.16
N ARG A 274 -22.32 -12.56 4.47
CA ARG A 274 -23.09 -12.25 5.69
C ARG A 274 -24.53 -12.74 5.58
N GLN A 275 -25.12 -12.57 4.40
CA GLN A 275 -26.46 -13.06 4.06
C GLN A 275 -26.50 -14.58 4.11
N THR A 276 -25.50 -15.24 3.51
CA THR A 276 -25.35 -16.70 3.51
C THR A 276 -25.22 -17.24 4.94
N ALA A 277 -24.38 -16.64 5.78
CA ALA A 277 -24.25 -17.04 7.18
C ALA A 277 -25.58 -16.89 7.96
N THR A 278 -26.33 -15.83 7.69
CA THR A 278 -27.66 -15.60 8.31
C THR A 278 -28.64 -16.69 7.90
N LEU A 279 -28.70 -17.03 6.61
CA LEU A 279 -29.57 -18.05 6.06
C LEU A 279 -29.23 -19.45 6.59
N VAL A 280 -27.95 -19.85 6.55
CA VAL A 280 -27.49 -21.17 7.03
C VAL A 280 -27.72 -21.35 8.53
N SER A 281 -27.71 -20.25 9.31
CA SER A 281 -28.08 -20.28 10.74
C SER A 281 -29.59 -20.47 11.00
N GLY A 282 -30.42 -20.52 9.94
CA GLY A 282 -31.87 -20.70 10.02
C GLY A 282 -32.67 -19.42 10.29
N LYS A 283 -32.01 -18.26 10.33
CA LYS A 283 -32.67 -16.96 10.54
C LYS A 283 -33.29 -16.45 9.23
N PRO A 284 -34.48 -15.82 9.29
CA PRO A 284 -35.09 -15.22 8.12
C PRO A 284 -34.30 -13.97 7.68
N LEU A 285 -34.20 -13.78 6.37
CA LEU A 285 -33.53 -12.66 5.72
C LEU A 285 -34.46 -12.03 4.69
N GLU A 286 -34.78 -10.75 4.83
CA GLU A 286 -35.45 -10.00 3.77
C GLU A 286 -34.42 -9.57 2.72
N TYR A 287 -34.64 -9.95 1.46
CA TYR A 287 -33.75 -9.60 0.37
C TYR A 287 -34.53 -9.08 -0.85
N ALA A 288 -33.93 -8.11 -1.53
CA ALA A 288 -34.39 -7.48 -2.75
C ALA A 288 -33.21 -7.41 -3.71
N GLY A 289 -33.34 -7.97 -4.91
CA GLY A 289 -32.25 -8.03 -5.87
C GLY A 289 -32.39 -9.16 -6.89
N GLU A 290 -31.28 -9.48 -7.54
CA GLU A 290 -31.21 -10.58 -8.51
C GLU A 290 -30.85 -11.90 -7.82
N LEU A 291 -31.48 -12.98 -8.27
CA LEU A 291 -31.23 -14.35 -7.84
C LEU A 291 -30.93 -15.20 -9.06
N TYR A 292 -29.84 -15.95 -9.01
CA TYR A 292 -29.44 -16.87 -10.06
C TYR A 292 -30.10 -18.25 -9.87
N SER A 293 -30.72 -18.75 -10.93
CA SER A 293 -31.22 -20.11 -11.03
C SER A 293 -30.25 -20.95 -11.84
N GLU A 294 -29.69 -21.99 -11.21
CA GLU A 294 -28.85 -22.97 -11.90
C GLU A 294 -29.65 -23.81 -12.89
N GLU A 295 -30.86 -24.23 -12.52
CA GLU A 295 -31.76 -25.06 -13.35
C GLU A 295 -32.13 -24.37 -14.68
N HIS A 296 -32.38 -23.06 -14.63
CA HIS A 296 -32.75 -22.27 -15.82
C HIS A 296 -31.59 -21.44 -16.38
N LYS A 297 -30.39 -21.55 -15.79
CA LYS A 297 -29.14 -20.84 -16.14
C LYS A 297 -29.33 -19.32 -16.32
N ARG A 298 -30.17 -18.70 -15.50
CA ARG A 298 -30.50 -17.28 -15.64
C ARG A 298 -30.87 -16.63 -14.32
N LYS A 299 -30.85 -15.31 -14.30
CA LYS A 299 -31.23 -14.50 -13.15
C LYS A 299 -32.71 -14.10 -13.18
N PHE A 300 -33.30 -13.98 -12.00
CA PHE A 300 -34.65 -13.48 -11.75
C PHE A 300 -34.60 -12.40 -10.67
N THR A 301 -35.39 -11.34 -10.81
CA THR A 301 -35.44 -10.22 -9.87
C THR A 301 -36.55 -10.44 -8.84
N THR A 302 -36.26 -10.09 -7.58
CA THR A 302 -37.24 -10.03 -6.49
C THR A 302 -37.21 -8.64 -5.85
N GLU A 303 -38.38 -8.03 -5.63
CA GLU A 303 -38.49 -6.67 -5.09
C GLU A 303 -38.38 -6.63 -3.57
N ARG A 304 -38.91 -7.66 -2.89
CA ARG A 304 -38.79 -7.88 -1.44
C ARG A 304 -39.38 -9.23 -1.06
N ALA A 305 -38.56 -10.21 -0.73
CA ALA A 305 -39.02 -11.53 -0.29
C ALA A 305 -38.27 -12.01 0.94
N GLY A 306 -38.94 -12.80 1.78
CA GLY A 306 -38.36 -13.40 2.97
C GLY A 306 -37.71 -14.75 2.66
N PHE A 307 -36.39 -14.83 2.84
CA PHE A 307 -35.62 -16.04 2.63
C PHE A 307 -35.32 -16.74 3.95
N GLN A 308 -35.45 -18.06 4.00
CA GLN A 308 -35.11 -18.85 5.18
C GLN A 308 -34.67 -20.25 4.78
N VAL A 309 -33.62 -20.78 5.43
CA VAL A 309 -33.30 -22.21 5.34
C VAL A 309 -34.14 -22.96 6.35
N MET A 310 -34.95 -23.91 5.86
CA MET A 310 -35.85 -24.72 6.67
C MET A 310 -35.57 -26.20 6.44
N LYS A 311 -36.05 -27.06 7.35
CA LYS A 311 -36.04 -28.51 7.11
C LYS A 311 -37.07 -28.84 6.03
N ASP A 312 -36.72 -29.76 5.13
CA ASP A 312 -37.64 -30.26 4.11
C ASP A 312 -38.88 -30.88 4.80
N THR A 313 -40.06 -30.62 4.23
CA THR A 313 -41.34 -31.18 4.69
C THR A 313 -41.44 -32.68 4.46
N THR A 314 -40.73 -33.20 3.45
CA THR A 314 -40.75 -34.62 3.04
C THR A 314 -39.65 -35.41 3.75
N ASP A 315 -38.47 -34.82 3.89
CA ASP A 315 -37.30 -35.44 4.49
C ASP A 315 -36.70 -34.53 5.58
N LYS A 316 -37.04 -34.78 6.85
CA LYS A 316 -36.60 -33.96 7.98
C LYS A 316 -35.07 -33.91 8.17
N THR A 317 -34.31 -34.74 7.45
CA THR A 317 -32.84 -34.74 7.45
C THR A 317 -32.24 -33.75 6.46
N LYS A 318 -33.02 -33.25 5.48
CA LYS A 318 -32.57 -32.32 4.45
C LYS A 318 -32.95 -30.88 4.77
N LEU A 319 -32.12 -29.97 4.28
CA LEU A 319 -32.37 -28.53 4.35
C LEU A 319 -32.76 -27.99 2.97
N VAL A 320 -33.68 -27.04 2.95
CA VAL A 320 -34.18 -26.38 1.73
C VAL A 320 -34.18 -24.88 1.97
N LEU A 321 -33.64 -24.13 1.00
CA LEU A 321 -33.78 -22.68 0.96
C LEU A 321 -35.19 -22.34 0.45
N ALA A 322 -35.94 -21.59 1.26
CA ALA A 322 -37.29 -21.17 0.96
C ALA A 322 -37.38 -19.66 0.78
N ILE A 323 -38.26 -19.22 -0.10
CA ILE A 323 -38.70 -17.85 -0.33
C ILE A 323 -40.19 -17.78 0.04
N ASP A 324 -40.55 -16.93 1.01
CA ASP A 324 -41.91 -16.78 1.56
C ASP A 324 -42.57 -18.13 1.92
N ARG A 325 -41.82 -19.01 2.59
CA ARG A 325 -42.19 -20.39 3.00
C ARG A 325 -42.37 -21.40 1.85
N LYS A 326 -42.00 -21.04 0.62
CA LYS A 326 -42.00 -21.93 -0.54
C LYS A 326 -40.57 -22.32 -0.95
N PRO A 327 -40.28 -23.57 -1.34
CA PRO A 327 -38.96 -23.94 -1.85
C PRO A 327 -38.51 -23.04 -3.01
N ILE A 328 -37.26 -22.58 -2.97
CA ILE A 328 -36.73 -21.63 -3.97
C ILE A 328 -36.74 -22.20 -5.40
N ALA A 329 -36.59 -23.52 -5.55
CA ALA A 329 -36.67 -24.21 -6.84
C ALA A 329 -38.06 -24.06 -7.48
N GLU A 330 -39.13 -24.22 -6.69
CA GLU A 330 -40.49 -24.04 -7.20
C GLU A 330 -40.77 -22.58 -7.57
N TRP A 331 -40.24 -21.63 -6.80
CA TRP A 331 -40.35 -20.22 -7.14
C TRP A 331 -39.65 -19.91 -8.47
N PHE A 332 -38.43 -20.43 -8.69
CA PHE A 332 -37.72 -20.26 -9.96
C PHE A 332 -38.52 -20.82 -11.15
N LYS A 333 -39.13 -22.00 -10.99
CA LYS A 333 -39.98 -22.61 -12.01
C LYS A 333 -41.16 -21.71 -12.37
N GLU A 334 -41.84 -21.12 -11.38
CA GLU A 334 -42.95 -20.20 -11.62
C GLU A 334 -42.52 -18.90 -12.31
N GLN A 335 -41.37 -18.34 -11.93
CA GLN A 335 -40.84 -17.15 -12.62
C GLN A 335 -40.44 -17.47 -14.06
N PHE A 336 -39.91 -18.67 -14.30
CA PHE A 336 -39.57 -19.12 -15.64
C PHE A 336 -40.82 -19.35 -16.51
N ASP A 337 -41.86 -19.99 -15.99
CA ASP A 337 -43.12 -20.23 -16.70
C ASP A 337 -43.83 -18.90 -17.05
N LYS A 338 -43.88 -17.95 -16.11
CA LYS A 338 -44.41 -16.58 -16.37
C LYS A 338 -43.65 -15.91 -17.50
N LEU A 339 -42.33 -16.01 -17.50
CA LEU A 339 -41.51 -15.46 -18.56
C LEU A 339 -41.78 -16.15 -19.91
N ARG A 340 -41.90 -17.48 -19.94
CA ARG A 340 -42.21 -18.23 -21.16
C ARG A 340 -43.58 -17.85 -21.74
N GLN A 341 -44.59 -17.66 -20.89
CA GLN A 341 -45.92 -17.20 -21.32
C GLN A 341 -45.90 -15.79 -21.93
N ASN A 342 -45.06 -14.89 -21.39
CA ASN A 342 -44.88 -13.55 -21.95
C ASN A 342 -44.21 -13.56 -23.32
N ILE A 343 -43.34 -14.54 -23.59
CA ILE A 343 -42.67 -14.71 -24.90
C ILE A 343 -43.61 -15.35 -25.93
N HIS A 344 -44.56 -16.20 -25.52
CA HIS A 344 -45.49 -16.89 -26.42
C HIS A 344 -46.78 -16.11 -26.74
N ARG A 345 -46.92 -14.84 -26.32
CA ARG A 345 -48.04 -14.00 -26.77
C ARG A 345 -47.81 -13.59 -28.24
N PRO A 346 -48.69 -13.97 -29.19
CA PRO A 346 -48.59 -13.47 -30.56
C PRO A 346 -48.82 -11.95 -30.55
N ILE A 347 -47.92 -11.22 -31.21
CA ILE A 347 -48.07 -9.79 -31.48
C ILE A 347 -49.39 -9.60 -32.23
N GLN A 348 -50.36 -8.90 -31.62
CA GLN A 348 -51.61 -8.57 -32.30
C GLN A 348 -51.31 -7.71 -33.53
N PRO A 349 -51.81 -8.07 -34.74
CA PRO A 349 -51.67 -7.21 -35.90
C PRO A 349 -52.49 -5.93 -35.69
N GLN A 350 -51.82 -4.78 -35.81
CA GLN A 350 -52.45 -3.45 -35.80
C GLN A 350 -53.67 -3.42 -36.74
N ARG A 351 -54.85 -3.21 -36.15
CA ARG A 351 -56.09 -3.02 -36.92
C ARG A 351 -55.97 -1.76 -37.78
N LYS A 352 -55.97 -1.96 -39.10
CA LYS A 352 -56.16 -0.93 -40.13
C LYS A 352 -57.42 -0.11 -39.84
N GLY A 353 -57.28 1.20 -39.80
CA GLY A 353 -58.40 2.14 -39.64
C GLY A 353 -59.37 2.07 -40.83
N ARG A 354 -60.67 2.04 -40.53
CA ARG A 354 -61.73 2.33 -41.49
C ARG A 354 -62.79 3.21 -40.83
N GLY A 355 -62.97 4.40 -41.40
CA GLY A 355 -64.26 5.02 -41.62
C GLY A 355 -64.85 5.80 -40.46
N MET A 356 -64.64 7.12 -40.47
CA MET A 356 -65.58 8.07 -39.89
C MET A 356 -66.51 8.52 -41.03
N LYS A 357 -67.81 8.23 -40.92
CA LYS A 357 -68.86 8.89 -41.69
C LYS A 357 -69.76 9.61 -40.69
N LEU A 358 -69.82 10.93 -40.89
CA LEU A 358 -70.74 11.98 -40.43
C LEU A 358 -71.24 11.91 -38.98
#